data_AF-A0A7R9VYU2-F1
#
_entry.id   AF-A0A7R9VYU2-F1
#
_cell.length_a   1.000
_cell.length_b   1.000
_cell.length_c   1.000
_cell.angle_alpha   90.00
_cell.angle_beta   90.00
_cell.angle_gamma   90.00
#
_symmetry.space_group_name_H-M   'P 1'
#
loop_
_entity.id
_entity.type
_entity.pdbx_description
1 polymer ?
#
loop_
_entity_poly.entity_id
_entity_poly.type
_entity_poly.pdbx_seq_one_letter_code
_entity_poly.pdbx_strand_id
1 'polypeptide(L)'
;RKKHVAVIGGGDTAMEEATFLTRYAEHVTIIHRFDFLEASKIMQKKALSNKKISVLWMHEVAEAYGSEAGLEGVKVVNKSTGEVSDLAISALFFAIGHSPATKFLDGQLELDDFGYIKCLPGSSETSVPGKNLMNNVVSHFLCCACASSSCHDVGACDAPTFMACS
;
A
#
# COMPACT_ATOMS: atom_id res chain seq x y z
N ARG A 1 23.44 -14.23 -4.38
CA ARG A 1 22.29 -15.12 -4.68
C ARG A 1 21.34 -14.34 -5.60
N LYS A 2 20.93 -14.96 -6.71
CA LYS A 2 19.92 -14.44 -7.64
C LYS A 2 18.57 -14.42 -6.91
N LYS A 3 18.01 -13.24 -6.62
CA LYS A 3 16.81 -13.10 -5.79
C LYS A 3 15.58 -12.96 -6.70
N HIS A 4 14.71 -13.97 -6.66
CA HIS A 4 13.35 -13.88 -7.20
C HIS A 4 12.45 -13.30 -6.13
N VAL A 5 11.61 -12.35 -6.50
CA VAL A 5 10.76 -11.60 -5.56
C VAL A 5 9.32 -11.62 -6.07
N ALA A 6 8.35 -11.66 -5.15
CA ALA A 6 6.96 -11.49 -5.50
C ALA A 6 6.34 -10.23 -4.86
N VAL A 7 5.43 -9.60 -5.59
CA VAL A 7 4.62 -8.47 -5.14
C VAL A 7 3.15 -8.87 -5.26
N ILE A 8 2.38 -8.74 -4.19
CA ILE A 8 0.93 -8.99 -4.20
C ILE A 8 0.21 -7.66 -4.36
N GLY A 9 -0.59 -7.52 -5.42
CA GLY A 9 -1.40 -6.33 -5.64
C GLY A 9 -1.70 -6.06 -7.12
N GLY A 10 -2.68 -5.18 -7.37
CA GLY A 10 -3.09 -4.79 -8.74
C GLY A 10 -3.20 -3.29 -9.00
N GLY A 11 -2.97 -2.46 -7.98
CA GLY A 11 -3.04 -1.00 -8.07
C GLY A 11 -1.71 -0.35 -8.46
N ASP A 12 -1.71 0.98 -8.55
CA ASP A 12 -0.52 1.76 -8.94
C ASP A 12 0.67 1.50 -8.00
N THR A 13 0.43 1.41 -6.69
CA THR A 13 1.46 1.07 -5.70
C THR A 13 2.15 -0.26 -6.01
N ALA A 14 1.41 -1.28 -6.43
CA ALA A 14 1.98 -2.56 -6.78
C ALA A 14 2.87 -2.48 -8.02
N MET A 15 2.48 -1.68 -9.02
CA MET A 15 3.26 -1.47 -10.24
C MET A 15 4.54 -0.66 -9.96
N GLU A 16 4.47 0.34 -9.08
CA GLU A 16 5.63 1.12 -8.63
C GLU A 16 6.64 0.25 -7.91
N GLU A 17 6.17 -0.49 -6.90
CA GLU A 17 7.01 -1.34 -6.07
C GLU A 17 7.65 -2.45 -6.90
N ALA A 18 6.87 -3.10 -7.77
CA ALA A 18 7.40 -4.12 -8.68
C ALA A 18 8.49 -3.56 -9.59
N THR A 19 8.28 -2.37 -10.16
CA THR A 19 9.26 -1.69 -11.02
C THR A 19 10.51 -1.33 -10.21
N PHE A 20 10.36 -0.83 -9.00
CA PHE A 20 11.47 -0.48 -8.11
C PHE A 20 12.32 -1.71 -7.76
N LEU A 21 11.68 -2.82 -7.41
CA LEU A 21 12.34 -4.08 -7.04
C LEU A 21 13.17 -4.68 -8.18
N THR A 22 12.85 -4.40 -9.45
CA THR A 22 13.67 -4.88 -10.59
C THR A 22 15.11 -4.37 -10.62
N ARG A 23 15.42 -3.32 -9.84
CA ARG A 23 16.78 -2.80 -9.64
C ARG A 23 17.65 -3.74 -8.81
N TYR A 24 17.04 -4.51 -7.92
CA TYR A 24 17.73 -5.36 -6.94
C TYR A 24 17.48 -6.86 -7.19
N ALA A 25 16.31 -7.20 -7.73
CA ALA A 25 15.90 -8.56 -8.04
C ALA A 25 16.33 -8.96 -9.46
N GLU A 26 16.53 -10.27 -9.64
CA GLU A 26 16.71 -10.84 -10.98
C GLU A 26 15.38 -10.88 -11.72
N HIS A 27 14.32 -11.26 -11.00
CA HIS A 27 12.98 -11.39 -11.53
C HIS A 27 11.95 -11.01 -10.46
N VAL A 28 10.89 -10.32 -10.89
CA VAL A 28 9.78 -9.89 -10.04
C VAL A 28 8.48 -10.48 -10.57
N THR A 29 7.75 -11.18 -9.72
CA THR A 29 6.44 -11.74 -10.06
C THR A 29 5.35 -10.95 -9.37
N ILE A 30 4.45 -10.34 -10.12
CA ILE A 30 3.26 -9.71 -9.58
C ILE A 30 2.17 -10.77 -9.46
N ILE A 31 1.71 -11.04 -8.25
CA ILE A 31 0.61 -11.98 -7.98
C ILE A 31 -0.67 -11.16 -7.87
N HIS A 32 -1.61 -11.41 -8.78
CA HIS A 32 -2.87 -10.69 -8.82
C HIS A 32 -4.06 -11.64 -8.89
N ARG A 33 -5.10 -11.32 -8.12
CA ARG A 33 -6.29 -12.19 -7.95
C ARG A 33 -7.32 -12.07 -9.06
N PHE A 34 -7.26 -11.01 -9.87
CA PHE A 34 -8.12 -10.81 -11.05
C PHE A 34 -7.31 -11.00 -12.34
N ASP A 35 -8.00 -10.95 -13.47
CA ASP A 35 -7.46 -10.98 -14.84
C ASP A 35 -7.25 -9.56 -15.42
N PHE A 36 -7.50 -8.51 -14.63
CA PHE A 36 -7.26 -7.12 -14.98
C PHE A 36 -6.47 -6.41 -13.87
N LEU A 37 -5.77 -5.32 -14.18
CA LEU A 37 -5.12 -4.44 -13.19
C LEU A 37 -5.96 -3.20 -12.96
N GLU A 38 -6.05 -2.79 -11.69
CA GLU A 38 -6.69 -1.55 -11.24
C GLU A 38 -5.78 -0.33 -11.45
N ALA A 39 -4.47 -0.55 -11.61
CA ALA A 39 -3.48 0.49 -11.88
C ALA A 39 -3.82 1.33 -13.13
N SER A 40 -3.35 2.57 -13.16
CA SER A 40 -3.45 3.44 -14.33
C SER A 40 -2.75 2.83 -15.56
N LYS A 41 -3.26 3.09 -16.77
CA LYS A 41 -2.73 2.53 -18.02
C LYS A 41 -1.23 2.83 -18.23
N ILE A 42 -0.78 4.00 -17.78
CA ILE A 42 0.63 4.43 -17.89
C ILE A 42 1.50 3.53 -17.01
N MET A 43 1.05 3.26 -15.78
CA MET A 43 1.78 2.45 -14.82
C MET A 43 1.79 0.97 -15.20
N GLN A 44 0.66 0.45 -15.68
CA GLN A 44 0.60 -0.89 -16.28
C GLN A 44 1.63 -1.02 -17.41
N LYS A 45 1.64 -0.07 -18.37
CA LYS A 45 2.59 -0.10 -19.50
C LYS A 45 4.03 -0.06 -19.02
N LYS A 46 4.35 0.78 -18.04
CA LYS A 46 5.70 0.90 -17.47
C LYS A 46 6.16 -0.40 -16.85
N ALA A 47 5.37 -1.00 -15.97
CA ALA A 47 5.70 -2.28 -15.32
C ALA A 47 5.77 -3.43 -16.33
N LEU A 48 4.76 -3.59 -17.18
CA LEU A 48 4.67 -4.71 -18.13
C LEU A 48 5.68 -4.62 -19.27
N SER A 49 6.22 -3.44 -19.57
CA SER A 49 7.31 -3.29 -20.55
C SER A 49 8.65 -3.84 -20.07
N ASN A 50 8.79 -4.11 -18.78
CA ASN A 50 10.03 -4.60 -18.19
C ASN A 50 10.11 -6.13 -18.28
N LYS A 51 11.13 -6.64 -18.99
CA LYS A 51 11.34 -8.09 -19.19
C LYS A 51 11.61 -8.87 -17.89
N LYS A 52 11.98 -8.19 -16.81
CA LYS A 52 12.18 -8.81 -15.48
C LYS A 52 10.88 -8.97 -14.69
N ILE A 53 9.77 -8.45 -15.20
CA ILE A 53 8.48 -8.50 -14.51
C ILE A 53 7.58 -9.49 -15.24
N SER A 54 6.99 -10.42 -14.49
CA SER A 54 5.90 -11.27 -14.95
C SER A 54 4.69 -11.08 -14.06
N VAL A 55 3.49 -11.22 -14.63
CA VAL A 55 2.25 -11.18 -13.86
C VAL A 55 1.63 -12.57 -13.83
N LEU A 56 1.32 -13.01 -12.62
CA LEU A 56 0.60 -14.23 -12.33
C LEU A 56 -0.86 -13.86 -12.03
N TRP A 57 -1.70 -13.98 -13.05
CA TRP A 57 -3.11 -13.59 -13.03
C TRP A 57 -4.01 -14.63 -12.39
N MET A 58 -5.09 -14.20 -11.74
CA MET A 58 -6.05 -15.09 -11.08
C MET A 58 -5.41 -16.00 -10.02
N HIS A 59 -4.34 -15.55 -9.36
CA HIS A 59 -3.69 -16.31 -8.29
C HIS A 59 -3.74 -15.55 -6.96
N GLU A 60 -3.83 -16.31 -5.88
CA GLU A 60 -3.70 -15.82 -4.51
C GLU A 60 -2.64 -16.63 -3.75
N VAL A 61 -1.97 -16.00 -2.79
CA VAL A 61 -1.00 -16.70 -1.94
C VAL A 61 -1.75 -17.41 -0.82
N ALA A 62 -1.62 -18.73 -0.77
CA ALA A 62 -2.24 -19.56 0.28
C ALA A 62 -1.30 -19.78 1.47
N GLU A 63 -0.01 -19.97 1.21
CA GLU A 63 0.97 -20.28 2.25
C GLU A 63 2.34 -19.70 1.88
N ALA A 64 3.09 -19.23 2.86
CA ALA A 64 4.48 -18.84 2.72
C ALA A 64 5.34 -19.81 3.54
N TYR A 65 6.41 -20.33 2.95
CA TYR A 65 7.26 -21.33 3.59
C TYR A 65 8.74 -20.97 3.45
N GLY A 66 9.54 -21.42 4.41
CA GLY A 66 10.97 -21.14 4.48
C GLY A 66 11.61 -21.77 5.72
N SER A 67 12.91 -21.53 5.86
CA SER A 67 13.72 -22.00 6.98
C SER A 67 14.10 -20.84 7.92
N GLU A 68 14.89 -21.10 8.96
CA GLU A 68 15.44 -20.05 9.83
C GLU A 68 16.28 -19.01 9.04
N ALA A 69 16.74 -19.37 7.83
CA ALA A 69 17.46 -18.47 6.94
C ALA A 69 16.57 -17.48 6.16
N GLY A 70 15.24 -17.64 6.23
CA GLY A 70 14.26 -16.75 5.59
C GLY A 70 13.28 -17.47 4.65
N LEU A 71 12.52 -16.67 3.90
CA LEU A 71 11.54 -17.14 2.93
C LEU A 71 12.20 -17.91 1.77
N GLU A 72 11.69 -19.09 1.46
CA GLU A 72 12.16 -19.93 0.35
C GLU A 72 11.14 -20.00 -0.79
N GLY A 73 9.86 -19.87 -0.48
CA GLY A 73 8.80 -19.83 -1.49
C GLY A 73 7.42 -19.59 -0.92
N VAL A 74 6.45 -19.55 -1.83
CA VAL A 74 5.03 -19.43 -1.51
C VAL A 74 4.22 -20.41 -2.33
N LYS A 75 3.16 -20.94 -1.73
CA LYS A 75 2.12 -21.67 -2.44
C LYS A 75 1.09 -20.69 -2.95
N VAL A 76 0.81 -20.76 -4.24
CA VAL A 76 -0.19 -19.93 -4.91
C VAL A 76 -1.32 -20.81 -5.42
N VAL A 77 -2.55 -20.33 -5.24
CA VAL A 77 -3.76 -21.01 -5.68
C VAL A 77 -4.34 -20.24 -6.85
N ASN A 78 -4.57 -20.93 -7.96
CA ASN A 78 -5.31 -20.39 -9.08
C ASN A 78 -6.80 -20.37 -8.73
N LYS A 79 -7.42 -19.19 -8.71
CA LYS A 79 -8.82 -19.01 -8.35
C LYS A 79 -9.81 -19.60 -9.35
N SER A 80 -9.40 -19.75 -10.60
CA SER A 80 -10.26 -20.29 -11.66
C SER A 80 -10.27 -21.81 -11.68
N THR A 81 -9.12 -22.44 -11.41
CA THR A 81 -8.96 -23.90 -11.50
C THR A 81 -8.90 -24.58 -10.14
N GLY A 82 -8.64 -23.84 -9.06
CA GLY A 82 -8.34 -24.39 -7.73
C GLY A 82 -6.96 -25.05 -7.63
N GLU A 83 -6.14 -24.97 -8.68
CA GLU A 83 -4.82 -25.60 -8.72
C GLU A 83 -3.84 -24.87 -7.80
N VAL A 84 -3.14 -25.65 -6.98
CA VAL A 84 -2.09 -25.15 -6.09
C VAL A 84 -0.75 -25.37 -6.78
N SER A 85 0.02 -24.30 -6.96
CA SER A 85 1.38 -24.37 -7.50
C SER A 85 2.37 -23.72 -6.54
N ASP A 86 3.63 -24.06 -6.72
CA ASP A 86 4.72 -23.64 -5.85
C ASP A 86 5.60 -22.60 -6.55
N LEU A 87 5.83 -21.46 -5.90
CA LEU A 87 6.60 -20.35 -6.43
C LEU A 87 7.80 -20.07 -5.53
N ALA A 88 8.98 -20.50 -5.97
CA ALA A 88 10.24 -20.26 -5.28
C ALA A 88 10.62 -18.77 -5.33
N ILE A 89 10.61 -18.11 -4.17
CA ILE A 89 10.92 -16.69 -4.02
C ILE A 89 11.68 -16.45 -2.73
N SER A 90 12.59 -15.48 -2.77
CA SER A 90 13.39 -15.09 -1.61
C SER A 90 12.77 -13.96 -0.79
N ALA A 91 11.75 -13.28 -1.34
CA ALA A 91 11.04 -12.19 -0.66
C ALA A 91 9.63 -12.00 -1.24
N LEU A 92 8.71 -11.59 -0.37
CA LEU A 92 7.31 -11.31 -0.69
C LEU A 92 6.95 -9.91 -0.18
N PHE A 93 6.33 -9.09 -1.03
CA PHE A 93 5.91 -7.72 -0.73
C PHE A 93 4.39 -7.58 -0.90
N PHE A 94 3.73 -6.91 0.05
CA PHE A 94 2.29 -6.65 -0.01
C PHE A 94 2.03 -5.21 -0.45
N ALA A 95 1.36 -5.04 -1.59
CA ALA A 95 0.97 -3.76 -2.17
C ALA A 95 -0.54 -3.75 -2.48
N ILE A 96 -1.34 -4.20 -1.51
CA ILE A 96 -2.81 -4.31 -1.58
C ILE A 96 -3.54 -3.02 -1.15
N GLY A 97 -2.80 -1.91 -0.98
CA GLY A 97 -3.33 -0.65 -0.45
C GLY A 97 -3.33 -0.61 1.08
N HIS A 98 -3.35 0.60 1.62
CA HIS A 98 -3.48 0.84 3.05
C HIS A 98 -4.96 1.01 3.41
N SER A 99 -5.43 0.25 4.41
CA SER A 99 -6.70 0.59 5.07
C SER A 99 -6.37 1.62 6.15
N PRO A 100 -6.78 2.89 6.01
CA PRO A 100 -6.58 3.87 7.06
C PRO A 100 -7.35 3.43 8.31
N ALA A 101 -6.74 3.62 9.48
CA ALA A 101 -7.32 3.25 10.76
C ALA A 101 -8.44 4.22 11.18
N THR A 102 -9.39 4.53 10.32
CA THR A 102 -10.50 5.47 10.56
C THR A 102 -11.73 4.80 11.18
N LYS A 103 -11.69 3.48 11.40
CA LYS A 103 -12.81 2.73 12.00
C LYS A 103 -13.22 3.24 13.39
N PHE A 104 -12.30 3.81 14.18
CA PHE A 104 -12.62 4.37 15.50
C PHE A 104 -13.43 5.68 15.43
N LEU A 105 -13.51 6.31 14.25
CA LEU A 105 -14.19 7.59 14.07
C LEU A 105 -15.68 7.44 13.84
N ASP A 106 -16.18 6.23 13.53
CA ASP A 106 -17.60 5.88 13.47
C ASP A 106 -18.49 6.94 12.77
N GLY A 107 -18.02 7.47 11.63
CA GLY A 107 -18.74 8.49 10.85
C GLY A 107 -18.72 9.91 11.42
N GLN A 108 -17.97 10.18 12.48
CA GLN A 108 -17.84 11.53 13.07
C GLN A 108 -17.09 12.52 12.18
N LEU A 109 -16.34 12.04 11.19
CA LEU A 109 -15.54 12.88 10.28
C LEU A 109 -15.81 12.48 8.84
N GLU A 110 -15.83 13.47 7.94
CA GLU A 110 -15.93 13.20 6.51
C GLU A 110 -14.69 12.45 6.02
N LEU A 111 -14.94 11.32 5.34
CA LEU A 111 -13.90 10.53 4.71
C LEU A 111 -13.87 10.77 3.19
N ASP A 112 -12.72 10.55 2.58
CA ASP A 112 -12.58 10.44 1.12
C ASP A 112 -13.01 9.07 0.60
N ASP A 113 -13.03 8.91 -0.72
CA ASP A 113 -13.44 7.68 -1.39
C ASP A 113 -12.52 6.48 -1.05
N PHE A 114 -11.37 6.73 -0.41
CA PHE A 114 -10.39 5.75 0.04
C PHE A 114 -10.42 5.51 1.55
N GLY A 115 -11.34 6.16 2.28
CA GLY A 115 -11.54 6.01 3.73
C GLY A 115 -10.61 6.83 4.61
N TYR A 116 -9.81 7.75 4.04
CA TYR A 116 -8.99 8.72 4.77
C TYR A 116 -9.82 9.92 5.18
N ILE A 117 -9.38 10.65 6.19
CA ILE A 117 -10.13 11.82 6.68
C ILE A 117 -9.87 12.99 5.75
N LYS A 118 -10.94 13.63 5.28
CA LYS A 118 -10.83 14.88 4.53
C LYS A 118 -10.40 16.00 5.46
N CYS A 119 -9.20 16.51 5.24
CA CYS A 119 -8.73 17.75 5.83
C CYS A 119 -8.79 18.90 4.82
N LEU A 120 -8.88 20.13 5.33
CA LEU A 120 -8.71 21.32 4.50
C LEU A 120 -7.29 21.36 3.92
N PRO A 121 -7.10 21.62 2.61
CA PRO A 121 -5.79 21.65 2.00
C PRO A 121 -4.85 22.64 2.71
N GLY A 122 -3.78 22.13 3.33
CA GLY A 122 -2.80 22.95 4.04
C GLY A 122 -3.07 23.16 5.54
N SER A 123 -4.07 22.50 6.12
CA SER A 123 -4.37 22.55 7.56
C SER A 123 -4.59 21.14 8.13
N SER A 124 -4.45 21.01 9.46
CA SER A 124 -4.83 19.81 10.22
C SER A 124 -6.33 19.78 10.61
N GLU A 125 -7.08 20.82 10.25
CA GLU A 125 -8.51 20.94 10.52
C GLU A 125 -9.32 19.93 9.72
N THR A 126 -10.25 19.28 10.41
CA THR A 126 -11.19 18.29 9.87
C THR A 126 -12.59 18.89 9.75
N SER A 127 -13.56 18.12 9.24
CA SER A 127 -14.96 18.56 9.09
C SER A 127 -15.66 18.91 10.42
N VAL A 128 -15.09 18.55 11.57
CA VAL A 128 -15.60 18.92 12.90
C VAL A 128 -14.66 19.96 13.54
N PRO A 129 -15.17 21.17 13.84
CA PRO A 129 -14.40 22.21 14.51
C PRO A 129 -13.80 21.71 15.82
N GLY A 130 -12.48 21.88 16.01
CA GLY A 130 -11.76 21.53 17.24
C GLY A 130 -11.18 20.10 17.27
N LYS A 131 -11.34 19.29 16.21
CA LYS A 131 -10.73 17.96 16.11
C LYS A 131 -9.59 17.99 15.10
N ASN A 132 -8.40 18.40 15.55
CA ASN A 132 -7.18 18.34 14.75
C ASN A 132 -6.62 16.91 14.79
N LEU A 133 -6.32 16.33 13.63
CA LEU A 133 -5.73 15.00 13.54
C LEU A 133 -4.32 15.09 12.99
N MET A 134 -3.39 14.58 13.78
CA MET A 134 -2.01 14.40 13.38
C MET A 134 -1.83 12.98 12.84
N ASN A 135 -0.88 12.79 11.93
CA ASN A 135 -0.34 11.51 11.42
C ASN A 135 -1.13 10.81 10.28
N ASN A 136 -0.77 9.54 9.99
CA ASN A 136 -0.98 8.76 8.75
C ASN A 136 -2.45 8.48 8.34
N VAL A 137 -3.39 9.22 8.92
CA VAL A 137 -4.84 9.11 8.74
C VAL A 137 -5.37 10.17 7.75
N VAL A 138 -4.52 11.13 7.36
CA VAL A 138 -4.96 12.38 6.72
C VAL A 138 -4.80 12.40 5.19
N SER A 139 -3.90 11.60 4.57
CA SER A 139 -3.80 11.60 3.10
C SER A 139 -2.91 10.51 2.52
N HIS A 140 -3.26 10.06 1.30
CA HIS A 140 -2.42 9.22 0.42
C HIS A 140 -1.06 9.88 0.11
N PHE A 141 -0.98 11.21 0.07
CA PHE A 141 0.24 11.93 -0.35
C PHE A 141 1.32 12.06 0.73
N LEU A 142 0.98 11.86 2.01
CA LEU A 142 1.90 12.15 3.14
C LEU A 142 2.38 10.91 3.91
N CYS A 143 2.21 9.70 3.36
CA CYS A 143 2.61 8.44 4.01
C CYS A 143 4.13 8.19 3.97
N CYS A 144 4.95 9.22 4.20
CA CYS A 144 6.40 9.14 4.33
C CYS A 144 6.78 9.62 5.74
N ALA A 145 7.64 8.88 6.45
CA ALA A 145 7.97 9.17 7.86
C ALA A 145 8.41 10.63 8.10
N CYS A 146 9.08 11.27 7.13
CA CYS A 146 9.49 12.68 7.21
C CYS A 146 8.33 13.69 7.13
N ALA A 147 7.22 13.33 6.47
CA ALA A 147 6.04 14.18 6.40
C ALA A 147 5.19 14.08 7.69
N SER A 148 5.30 12.98 8.43
CA SER A 148 4.64 12.85 9.74
C SER A 148 5.22 13.78 10.80
N SER A 149 6.53 14.06 10.78
CA SER A 149 7.16 15.02 11.69
C SER A 149 6.75 16.47 11.39
N SER A 150 6.62 16.86 10.12
CA SER A 150 6.13 18.21 9.78
C SER A 150 4.65 18.40 10.12
N CYS A 151 3.82 17.35 10.02
CA CYS A 151 2.43 17.41 10.46
C CYS A 151 2.27 17.58 11.98
N HIS A 152 3.24 17.10 12.79
CA HIS A 152 3.23 17.34 14.24
C HIS A 152 3.40 18.82 14.55
N ASP A 153 4.29 19.53 13.85
CA ASP A 153 4.46 20.97 14.07
C ASP A 153 3.24 21.78 13.63
N VAL A 154 2.58 21.40 12.52
CA VAL A 154 1.40 22.12 12.03
C VAL A 154 0.18 21.87 12.93
N GLY A 155 -0.09 20.63 13.32
CA GLY A 155 -1.21 20.35 14.24
C GLY A 155 -0.99 20.92 15.66
N ALA A 156 0.27 21.12 16.07
CA ALA A 156 0.61 21.76 17.34
C ALA A 156 0.51 23.29 17.25
N CYS A 157 0.88 23.88 16.11
CA CYS A 157 0.71 25.31 15.83
C CYS A 157 -0.76 25.72 15.61
N ASP A 158 -1.62 24.81 15.13
CA ASP A 158 -3.07 25.03 14.97
C ASP A 158 -3.87 24.83 16.28
N ALA A 159 -3.26 24.22 17.31
CA ALA A 159 -3.89 23.95 18.61
C ALA A 159 -4.06 25.15 19.59
N PRO A 160 -3.30 26.27 19.56
CA PRO A 160 -3.35 27.26 20.62
C PRO A 160 -4.63 28.13 20.60
N THR A 161 -5.47 28.06 19.56
CA THR A 161 -6.68 28.90 19.49
C THR A 161 -7.85 28.38 20.34
N PHE A 162 -7.78 27.15 20.87
CA PHE A 162 -8.90 26.56 21.63
C PHE A 162 -8.75 26.72 23.16
N MET A 163 -7.56 27.06 23.67
CA MET A 163 -7.27 27.08 25.12
C MET A 163 -7.34 28.50 25.75
N ALA A 164 -8.24 29.35 25.24
CA ALA A 164 -8.52 30.68 25.79
C ALA A 164 -10.03 30.92 25.96
N CYS A 165 -10.66 30.11 26.80
CA CYS A 165 -11.93 30.46 27.46
C CYS A 165 -12.09 29.64 28.75
N SER A 166 -11.84 30.30 29.89
CA SER A 166 -12.39 29.99 31.21
C SER A 166 -12.74 31.33 31.86
#